data_AF-A0A443RWB2-F1
#
_entry.id   AF-A0A443RWB2-F1
#
_cell.length_a   1.000
_cell.length_b   1.000
_cell.length_c   1.000
_cell.angle_alpha   90.00
_cell.angle_beta   90.00
_cell.angle_gamma   90.00
#
_symmetry.space_group_name_H-M   'P 1'
#
loop_
_entity.id
_entity.type
_entity.pdbx_description
1 polymer ?
#
loop_
_entity_poly.entity_id
_entity_poly.type
_entity_poly.pdbx_seq_one_letter_code
_entity_poly.pdbx_strand_id
1 'polypeptide(L)'
;MEVSFMKHLENEKVTQNVPLPPPNEFVPTNFELVEREDEFHITPKLLMNTETCRLWFRQDNIFLLPKASFFIIFRSPFVDADPLLSTSVAIFTSLLNDTSNEYAQDALVAGLKYKFSFETFGIK
;
A
#
# COMPACT_ATOMS: atom_id res chain seq x y z
N MET A 1 30.39 -8.96 -27.48
CA MET A 1 29.94 -9.85 -26.39
C MET A 1 30.71 -11.14 -26.54
N GLU A 2 31.61 -11.47 -25.61
CA GLU A 2 32.59 -12.56 -25.81
C GLU A 2 31.92 -13.94 -25.81
N VAL A 3 32.33 -14.80 -26.75
CA VAL A 3 31.85 -16.19 -26.91
C VAL A 3 32.11 -17.04 -25.65
N SER A 4 33.13 -16.67 -24.87
CA SER A 4 33.46 -17.27 -23.56
C SER A 4 32.35 -17.05 -22.52
N PHE A 5 31.72 -15.88 -22.51
CA PHE A 5 30.65 -15.55 -21.56
C PHE A 5 29.37 -16.36 -21.83
N MET A 6 28.98 -16.50 -23.10
CA MET A 6 27.81 -17.28 -23.49
C MET A 6 27.98 -18.77 -23.13
N LYS A 7 29.17 -19.33 -23.39
CA LYS A 7 29.50 -20.71 -22.98
C LYS A 7 29.45 -20.92 -21.46
N HIS A 8 29.74 -19.90 -20.68
CA HIS A 8 29.64 -19.98 -19.22
C HIS A 8 28.19 -20.10 -18.78
N LEU A 9 27.29 -19.25 -19.31
CA LEU A 9 25.85 -19.26 -19.01
C LEU A 9 25.16 -20.58 -19.42
N GLU A 10 25.54 -21.17 -20.55
CA GLU A 10 24.99 -22.47 -21.00
C GLU A 10 25.33 -23.63 -20.05
N ASN A 11 26.43 -23.51 -19.29
CA ASN A 11 26.90 -24.54 -18.38
C ASN A 11 26.56 -24.24 -16.91
N GLU A 12 25.94 -23.10 -16.62
CA GLU A 12 25.49 -22.78 -15.27
C GLU A 12 24.34 -23.69 -14.85
N LYS A 13 24.49 -24.32 -13.69
CA LYS A 13 23.44 -25.16 -13.13
C LYS A 13 22.44 -24.27 -12.40
N VAL A 14 21.15 -24.58 -12.54
CA VAL A 14 20.10 -23.93 -11.75
C VAL A 14 20.46 -24.07 -10.27
N THR A 15 20.65 -22.94 -9.60
CA THR A 15 20.95 -22.90 -8.17
C THR A 15 19.74 -23.43 -7.39
N GLN A 16 20.00 -24.27 -6.39
CA GLN A 16 18.94 -24.93 -5.60
C GLN A 16 18.13 -23.96 -4.71
N ASN A 17 18.46 -22.67 -4.70
CA ASN A 17 17.84 -21.63 -3.88
C ASN A 17 16.80 -20.77 -4.63
N VAL A 18 16.20 -21.27 -5.71
CA VAL A 18 15.14 -20.57 -6.45
C VAL A 18 13.87 -21.43 -6.49
N PRO A 19 13.14 -21.54 -5.36
CA PRO A 19 11.86 -22.24 -5.35
C PRO A 19 10.81 -21.47 -6.16
N LEU A 20 9.78 -22.18 -6.60
CA LEU A 20 8.58 -21.53 -7.12
C LEU A 20 7.88 -20.75 -5.99
N PRO A 21 7.27 -19.60 -6.29
CA PRO A 21 6.49 -18.87 -5.30
C PRO A 21 5.29 -19.72 -4.83
N PRO A 22 4.88 -19.57 -3.57
CA PRO A 22 3.64 -20.19 -3.08
C PRO A 22 2.41 -19.60 -3.80
N PRO A 23 1.23 -20.23 -3.67
CA PRO A 23 -0.03 -19.62 -4.11
C PRO A 23 -0.23 -18.24 -3.47
N ASN A 24 -0.63 -17.26 -4.29
CA ASN A 24 -0.86 -15.90 -3.83
C ASN A 24 -2.12 -15.82 -2.93
N GLU A 25 -1.94 -15.51 -1.65
CA GLU A 25 -3.00 -15.45 -0.64
C GLU A 25 -3.92 -14.22 -0.78
N PHE A 26 -3.52 -13.22 -1.56
CA PHE A 26 -4.30 -11.99 -1.74
C PHE A 26 -5.40 -12.08 -2.79
N VAL A 27 -5.45 -13.16 -3.57
CA VAL A 27 -6.47 -13.33 -4.61
C VAL A 27 -7.87 -13.28 -3.96
N PRO A 28 -8.69 -12.25 -4.27
CA PRO A 28 -9.96 -12.08 -3.59
C PRO A 28 -10.94 -13.19 -3.99
N THR A 29 -11.65 -13.72 -3.00
CA THR A 29 -12.65 -14.78 -3.20
C THR A 29 -14.08 -14.31 -2.92
N ASN A 30 -14.25 -13.25 -2.12
CA ASN A 30 -15.54 -12.64 -1.80
C ASN A 30 -15.74 -11.36 -2.61
N PHE A 31 -16.83 -11.30 -3.37
CA PHE A 31 -17.23 -10.15 -4.18
C PHE A 31 -18.64 -9.64 -3.83
N GLU A 32 -19.21 -10.14 -2.73
CA GLU A 32 -20.51 -9.69 -2.24
C GLU A 32 -20.44 -8.22 -1.81
N LEU A 33 -21.49 -7.48 -2.14
CA LEU A 33 -21.62 -6.10 -1.68
C LEU A 33 -22.16 -6.09 -0.24
N VAL A 34 -21.55 -5.26 0.59
CA VAL A 34 -22.05 -5.02 1.95
C VAL A 34 -23.42 -4.34 1.87
N GLU A 35 -24.29 -4.68 2.83
CA GLU A 35 -25.59 -4.02 3.00
C GLU A 35 -25.44 -2.50 3.08
N ARG A 36 -26.36 -1.79 2.42
CA ARG A 36 -26.29 -0.34 2.27
C ARG A 36 -26.96 0.35 3.45
N GLU A 37 -26.39 1.47 3.89
CA GLU A 37 -27.08 2.38 4.80
C GLU A 37 -28.40 2.85 4.16
N ASP A 38 -29.47 2.91 4.95
CA ASP A 38 -30.80 3.38 4.50
C ASP A 38 -30.74 4.79 3.90
N GLU A 39 -29.86 5.64 4.45
CA GLU A 39 -29.65 7.01 4.00
C GLU A 39 -28.39 7.14 3.16
N PHE A 40 -28.54 7.63 1.92
CA PHE A 40 -27.41 7.96 1.06
C PHE A 40 -26.89 9.38 1.33
N HIS A 41 -25.57 9.49 1.54
CA HIS A 41 -24.89 10.78 1.70
C HIS A 41 -23.91 11.04 0.56
N ILE A 42 -24.08 12.19 -0.08
CA ILE A 42 -23.21 12.66 -1.15
C ILE A 42 -21.81 12.99 -0.60
N THR A 43 -21.73 13.47 0.64
CA THR A 43 -20.48 13.81 1.34
C THR A 43 -20.14 12.80 2.43
N PRO A 44 -18.85 12.64 2.79
CA PRO A 44 -18.46 11.78 3.90
C PRO A 44 -19.03 12.26 5.25
N LYS A 45 -19.48 11.30 6.07
CA LYS A 45 -19.89 11.51 7.46
C LYS A 45 -18.68 11.49 8.38
N LEU A 46 -18.71 12.31 9.42
CA LEU A 46 -17.77 12.26 10.53
C LEU A 46 -18.24 11.21 11.53
N LEU A 47 -17.58 10.05 11.58
CA LEU A 47 -17.96 8.96 12.50
C LEU A 47 -17.28 9.10 13.87
N MET A 48 -16.07 9.65 13.90
CA MET A 48 -15.30 9.83 15.13
C MET A 48 -14.50 11.12 15.06
N ASN A 49 -14.54 11.88 16.15
CA ASN A 49 -13.76 13.11 16.32
C ASN A 49 -13.29 13.22 17.77
N THR A 50 -12.08 12.75 18.00
CA THR A 50 -11.39 12.80 19.30
C THR A 50 -10.19 13.72 19.20
N GLU A 51 -9.48 13.95 20.32
CA GLU A 51 -8.26 14.74 20.34
C GLU A 51 -7.15 14.17 19.45
N THR A 52 -7.13 12.84 19.24
CA THR A 52 -6.05 12.14 18.54
C THR A 52 -6.45 11.57 17.17
N CYS A 53 -7.75 11.46 16.89
CA CYS A 53 -8.22 10.81 15.67
C CYS A 53 -9.50 11.45 15.11
N ARG A 54 -9.54 11.57 13.79
CA ARG A 54 -10.71 11.99 13.02
C ARG A 54 -11.00 10.97 11.91
N LEU A 55 -12.15 10.32 11.98
CA LEU A 55 -12.58 9.30 11.01
C LEU A 55 -13.75 9.79 10.17
N TRP A 56 -13.54 9.82 8.85
CA TRP A 56 -14.57 10.11 7.87
C TRP A 56 -14.94 8.84 7.10
N PHE A 57 -16.23 8.65 6.85
CA PHE A 57 -16.74 7.50 6.13
C PHE A 57 -17.76 7.90 5.08
N ARG A 58 -17.72 7.22 3.94
CA ARG A 58 -18.74 7.30 2.91
C ARG A 58 -18.86 5.93 2.25
N GLN A 59 -20.06 5.37 2.22
CA GLN A 59 -20.33 4.16 1.46
C GLN A 59 -20.57 4.49 -0.02
N ASP A 60 -19.95 3.72 -0.92
CA ASP A 60 -20.20 3.84 -2.36
C ASP A 60 -21.63 3.40 -2.70
N ASN A 61 -22.32 4.24 -3.46
CA ASN A 61 -23.67 3.98 -3.97
C ASN A 61 -23.75 4.23 -5.50
N ILE A 62 -22.61 4.48 -6.14
CA ILE A 62 -22.54 4.83 -7.57
C ILE A 62 -21.92 3.70 -8.36
N PHE A 63 -20.73 3.21 -7.96
CA PHE A 63 -19.98 2.24 -8.75
C PHE A 63 -20.35 0.80 -8.43
N LEU A 64 -20.77 0.53 -7.19
CA LEU A 64 -21.27 -0.77 -6.73
C LEU A 64 -20.26 -1.90 -7.00
N LEU A 65 -18.99 -1.61 -6.74
CA LEU A 65 -17.90 -2.57 -6.86
C LEU A 65 -17.49 -3.09 -5.47
N PRO A 66 -17.01 -4.34 -5.36
CA PRO A 66 -16.43 -4.87 -4.12
C PRO A 66 -15.02 -4.29 -3.89
N LYS A 67 -14.95 -2.97 -3.80
CA LYS A 67 -13.71 -2.18 -3.66
C LYS A 67 -13.93 -1.10 -2.61
N ALA A 68 -12.90 -0.86 -1.82
CA ALA A 68 -12.85 0.22 -0.86
C ALA A 68 -11.56 1.02 -1.06
N SER A 69 -11.56 2.27 -0.61
CA SER A 69 -10.37 3.12 -0.57
C SER A 69 -10.19 3.65 0.84
N PHE A 70 -9.01 3.43 1.38
CA PHE A 70 -8.63 3.89 2.71
C PHE A 70 -7.57 4.98 2.58
N PHE A 71 -7.77 6.08 3.30
CA PHE A 71 -6.80 7.16 3.39
C PHE A 71 -6.54 7.43 4.87
N ILE A 72 -5.31 7.19 5.31
CA ILE A 72 -4.88 7.39 6.68
C ILE A 72 -3.79 8.47 6.64
N ILE A 73 -3.82 9.40 7.58
CA ILE A 73 -2.79 10.45 7.68
C ILE A 73 -2.35 10.52 9.14
N PHE A 74 -1.09 10.21 9.40
CA PHE A 74 -0.44 10.42 10.68
C PHE A 74 0.14 11.83 10.70
N ARG A 75 -0.51 12.74 11.43
CA ARG A 75 -0.09 14.15 11.48
C ARG A 75 0.90 14.37 12.61
N SER A 76 1.96 15.12 12.35
CA SER A 76 2.92 15.55 13.37
C SER A 76 3.49 16.93 13.02
N PRO A 77 3.52 17.89 13.95
CA PRO A 77 4.05 19.23 13.70
C PRO A 77 5.58 19.24 13.51
N PHE A 78 6.28 18.16 13.88
CA PHE A 78 7.73 18.08 13.81
C PHE A 78 8.26 17.78 12.41
N VAL A 79 7.40 17.33 11.50
CA VAL A 79 7.82 16.87 10.17
C VAL A 79 8.35 18.02 9.30
N ASP A 80 7.80 19.23 9.46
CA ASP A 80 8.19 20.42 8.70
C ASP A 80 8.94 21.47 9.56
N ALA A 81 9.32 21.10 10.78
CA ALA A 81 9.96 22.03 11.71
C ALA A 81 11.43 22.34 11.34
N ASP A 82 12.11 21.38 10.70
CA ASP A 82 13.53 21.46 10.33
C ASP A 82 13.76 20.64 9.05
N PRO A 83 14.51 21.16 8.05
CA PRO A 83 14.96 20.39 6.89
C PRO A 83 15.55 19.01 7.22
N LEU A 84 16.27 18.88 8.35
CA LEU A 84 16.82 17.60 8.79
C LEU A 84 15.72 16.60 9.17
N LEU A 85 14.70 17.05 9.90
CA LEU A 85 13.56 16.22 10.29
C LEU A 85 12.74 15.80 9.07
N SER A 86 12.43 16.75 8.19
CA SER A 86 11.72 16.50 6.93
C SER A 86 12.43 15.44 6.08
N THR A 87 13.75 15.58 5.91
CA THR A 87 14.59 14.60 5.21
C THR A 87 14.59 13.24 5.89
N SER A 88 14.65 13.22 7.23
CA SER A 88 14.66 11.97 8.01
C SER A 88 13.34 11.20 7.85
N VAL A 89 12.20 11.91 7.87
CA VAL A 89 10.88 11.30 7.66
C VAL A 89 10.72 10.81 6.22
N ALA A 90 11.24 11.55 5.24
CA ALA A 90 11.24 11.11 3.85
C ALA A 90 12.06 9.82 3.66
N ILE A 91 13.27 9.74 4.23
CA ILE A 91 14.10 8.53 4.21
C ILE A 91 13.39 7.38 4.93
N PHE A 92 12.83 7.62 6.11
CA PHE A 92 12.07 6.62 6.85
C PHE A 92 10.90 6.06 6.01
N THR A 93 10.16 6.93 5.32
CA THR A 93 9.04 6.53 4.47
C THR A 93 9.49 5.70 3.27
N SER A 94 10.64 6.04 2.67
CA SER A 94 11.24 5.23 1.60
C SER A 94 11.62 3.84 2.09
N LEU A 95 12.32 3.75 3.24
CA LEU A 95 12.69 2.48 3.85
C LEU A 95 11.46 1.64 4.24
N LEU A 96 10.39 2.28 4.70
CA LEU A 96 9.14 1.60 5.01
C LEU A 96 8.49 0.98 3.76
N ASN A 97 8.51 1.70 2.63
CA ASN A 97 8.06 1.14 1.36
C ASN A 97 8.96 -0.02 0.90
N ASP A 98 10.28 0.12 0.99
CA ASP A 98 11.24 -0.89 0.55
C ASP A 98 11.10 -2.19 1.35
N THR A 99 11.02 -2.09 2.68
CA THR A 99 10.83 -3.25 3.58
C THR A 99 9.49 -3.95 3.36
N SER A 100 8.47 -3.22 2.91
CA SER A 100 7.14 -3.75 2.65
C SER A 100 6.96 -4.25 1.21
N ASN A 101 7.93 -3.99 0.32
CA ASN A 101 7.73 -4.13 -1.12
C ASN A 101 7.47 -5.59 -1.54
N GLU A 102 8.23 -6.55 -1.03
CA GLU A 102 8.06 -7.96 -1.41
C GLU A 102 6.66 -8.47 -1.09
N TYR A 103 6.16 -8.18 0.11
CA TYR A 103 4.80 -8.50 0.53
C TYR A 103 3.74 -7.75 -0.30
N ALA A 104 4.01 -6.49 -0.64
CA ALA A 104 3.11 -5.66 -1.45
C ALA A 104 2.94 -6.18 -2.89
N GLN A 105 3.91 -6.91 -3.45
CA GLN A 105 3.85 -7.36 -4.84
C GLN A 105 2.73 -8.39 -5.06
N ASP A 106 2.60 -9.36 -4.17
CA ASP A 106 1.53 -10.37 -4.27
C ASP A 106 0.15 -9.71 -4.16
N ALA A 107 -0.02 -8.77 -3.23
CA ALA A 107 -1.21 -7.95 -3.11
C ALA A 107 -1.49 -7.12 -4.38
N LEU A 108 -0.45 -6.49 -4.93
CA LEU A 108 -0.54 -5.63 -6.12
C LEU A 108 -1.06 -6.40 -7.34
N VAL A 109 -0.55 -7.61 -7.57
CA VAL A 109 -0.99 -8.50 -8.65
C VAL A 109 -2.45 -8.94 -8.45
N ALA A 110 -2.87 -9.15 -7.20
CA ALA A 110 -4.26 -9.46 -6.85
C ALA A 110 -5.20 -8.23 -6.88
N GLY A 111 -4.67 -7.03 -7.18
CA GLY A 111 -5.46 -5.80 -7.30
C GLY A 111 -5.61 -4.99 -6.02
N LEU A 112 -4.94 -5.38 -4.93
CA LEU A 112 -4.85 -4.63 -3.67
C LEU A 112 -3.60 -3.76 -3.67
N LYS A 113 -3.76 -2.45 -3.45
CA LYS A 113 -2.65 -1.49 -3.51
C LYS A 113 -2.56 -0.70 -2.22
N TYR A 114 -1.35 -0.55 -1.69
CA TYR A 114 -1.03 0.43 -0.66
C TYR A 114 0.31 1.10 -0.97
N LYS A 115 0.51 2.29 -0.40
CA LYS A 115 1.75 3.06 -0.53
C LYS A 115 1.84 4.01 0.65
N PHE A 116 3.06 4.21 1.16
CA PHE A 116 3.35 5.26 2.11
C PHE A 116 3.97 6.47 1.39
N SER A 117 3.57 7.66 1.79
CA SER A 117 4.01 8.93 1.23
C SER A 117 4.33 9.93 2.33
N PHE A 118 5.45 10.61 2.15
CA PHE A 118 5.80 11.79 2.93
C PHE A 118 4.89 12.95 2.52
N GLU A 119 4.33 13.64 3.52
CA GLU A 119 3.54 14.86 3.36
C GLU A 119 4.10 15.93 4.30
N THR A 120 3.92 17.21 3.98
CA THR A 120 4.45 18.31 4.83
C THR A 120 3.93 18.27 6.26
N PHE A 121 2.74 17.71 6.48
CA PHE A 121 2.14 17.60 7.81
C PHE A 121 2.30 16.21 8.46
N GLY A 122 3.01 15.27 7.83
CA GLY A 122 2.98 13.88 8.31
C GLY A 122 3.38 12.79 7.33
N ILE A 123 2.86 11.59 7.59
CA ILE A 123 2.94 10.44 6.67
C ILE A 123 1.53 10.03 6.31
N LYS A 124 1.32 9.71 5.04
CA LYS A 124 0.06 9.23 4.49
C LYS A 124 0.24 7.86 3.85
#